data_AF-A0A1Y1N4Y7-F1
#
_entry.id   AF-A0A1Y1N4Y7-F1
#
_cell.length_a   1.000
_cell.length_b   1.000
_cell.length_c   1.000
_cell.angle_alpha   90.00
_cell.angle_beta   90.00
_cell.angle_gamma   90.00
#
_symmetry.space_group_name_H-M   'P 1'
#
loop_
_entity.id
_entity.type
_entity.pdbx_description
1 polymer ?
#
loop_
_entity_poly.entity_id
_entity_poly.type
_entity_poly.pdbx_seq_one_letter_code
_entity_poly.pdbx_strand_id
1 'polypeptide(L)'
;MMEECFGEGPFVFRLNDSGSGPQLLTQVCLERGWKEFNPVNGDHWNLWWKTSGFPTSHHRALYGWQYINHIPKGSAICRKDNLARYLRCMRKVYGSIYDFSPMGYNLPLEYTKLAAECSRSRPESEKYGGDRHFAEKPVWICKPVGQSQGRGIFLFRKLSELTYDSNTIVQRYIERPLLIGGYKFDLRLYVCIPSYYPLTVYMYREGLTRFGTDKFSLNDLRNPFRHLTNCSINKLSPGYGEMKERVGSGCKWTLRRLRKYFQQAGLNDWLLWQRISVLVILTLISHASQIPQTVNCFEFFGFDVLIDNTLRPWLLEVNMGPALGNDCDVDIMVKKPMLHDMFDLLGFPLHNTGLSVFDIWRNSRSDEEDEESLSDSGCQLKEITKMTVLNAANKWRRKPRKLSATSRVHSANRRKPRILSPAQKPLFPKIQPVTLINQRLNTEDPVQHRYYGDETRRKRRWGNGRDWNMAPSSEGGWIRLWPMKSNESEDDVNNNTFYCNGNLNTKNMVAEVLSTIR
;
A
#
# COMPACT_ATOMS: atom_id res chain seq x y z
N MET A 1 3.89 -28.53 6.03
CA MET A 1 4.27 -27.10 6.05
C MET A 1 3.09 -26.14 6.14
N MET A 2 2.20 -26.02 5.14
CA MET A 2 1.06 -25.08 5.27
C MET A 2 0.12 -25.43 6.43
N GLU A 3 -0.24 -26.70 6.60
CA GLU A 3 -1.09 -27.17 7.71
C GLU A 3 -0.43 -26.96 9.08
N GLU A 4 0.89 -27.17 9.21
CA GLU A 4 1.63 -26.94 10.45
C GLU A 4 1.68 -25.46 10.86
N CYS A 5 1.57 -24.53 9.91
CA CYS A 5 1.71 -23.08 10.16
C CYS A 5 0.38 -22.34 10.33
N PHE A 6 -0.74 -22.94 9.95
CA PHE A 6 -2.08 -22.37 10.17
C PHE A 6 -2.93 -23.22 11.12
N GLY A 7 -2.56 -24.49 11.34
CA GLY A 7 -3.31 -25.46 12.13
C GLY A 7 -4.63 -25.88 11.48
N GLU A 8 -5.39 -26.73 12.16
CA GLU A 8 -6.78 -27.05 11.79
C GLU A 8 -7.76 -25.89 12.08
N GLY A 9 -7.25 -24.78 12.61
CA GLY A 9 -8.02 -23.60 12.99
C GLY A 9 -8.21 -22.61 11.83
N PRO A 10 -9.21 -21.72 11.94
CA PRO A 10 -9.36 -20.60 11.02
C PRO A 10 -8.31 -19.52 11.31
N PHE A 11 -7.67 -18.98 10.27
CA PHE A 11 -6.73 -17.87 10.40
C PHE A 11 -7.31 -16.70 11.20
N VAL A 12 -6.60 -16.24 12.23
CA VAL A 12 -7.04 -15.23 13.19
C VAL A 12 -6.34 -13.89 12.94
N PHE A 13 -7.13 -12.81 12.80
CA PHE A 13 -6.63 -11.44 12.64
C PHE A 13 -6.93 -10.57 13.86
N ARG A 14 -5.96 -9.72 14.24
CA ARG A 14 -6.03 -8.77 15.36
C ARG A 14 -5.84 -7.36 14.85
N LEU A 15 -6.70 -6.42 15.27
CA LEU A 15 -6.68 -5.02 14.80
C LEU A 15 -6.34 -4.05 15.94
N ASN A 16 -5.23 -3.33 15.79
CA ASN A 16 -4.70 -2.38 16.76
C ASN A 16 -4.54 -2.97 18.18
N ASP A 17 -4.30 -2.11 19.17
CA ASP A 17 -4.35 -2.48 20.59
C ASP A 17 -5.79 -2.34 21.15
N SER A 18 -6.61 -1.50 20.51
CA SER A 18 -8.01 -1.21 20.87
C SER A 18 -9.02 -2.25 20.39
N GLY A 19 -8.59 -3.26 19.63
CA GLY A 19 -9.49 -4.19 18.94
C GLY A 19 -10.26 -3.57 17.76
N SER A 20 -10.01 -2.31 17.40
CA SER A 20 -10.74 -1.58 16.36
C SER A 20 -9.83 -1.16 15.21
N GLY A 21 -10.29 -1.33 13.97
CA GLY A 21 -9.53 -0.97 12.77
C GLY A 21 -10.40 -0.40 11.64
N PRO A 22 -9.81 -0.16 10.46
CA PRO A 22 -10.57 0.32 9.31
C PRO A 22 -11.65 -0.70 8.90
N GLN A 23 -12.92 -0.26 8.81
CA GLN A 23 -14.05 -1.15 8.49
C GLN A 23 -13.85 -1.97 7.21
N LEU A 24 -13.20 -1.40 6.19
CA LEU A 24 -12.87 -2.13 4.95
C LEU A 24 -11.91 -3.31 5.21
N LEU A 25 -10.93 -3.13 6.10
CA LEU A 25 -9.96 -4.16 6.44
C LEU A 25 -10.66 -5.32 7.16
N THR A 26 -11.47 -5.01 8.19
CA THR A 26 -12.31 -6.00 8.88
C THR A 26 -13.21 -6.75 7.90
N GLN A 27 -13.87 -6.02 6.99
CA GLN A 27 -14.70 -6.63 5.94
C GLN A 27 -13.91 -7.60 5.07
N VAL A 28 -12.74 -7.21 4.56
CA VAL A 28 -11.91 -8.08 3.70
C VAL A 28 -11.43 -9.31 4.46
N CYS A 29 -10.99 -9.18 5.71
CA CYS A 29 -10.58 -10.32 6.54
C CYS A 29 -11.74 -11.31 6.76
N LEU A 30 -12.92 -10.83 7.13
CA LEU A 30 -14.11 -11.66 7.31
C LEU A 30 -14.56 -12.32 5.99
N GLU A 31 -14.49 -11.61 4.86
CA GLU A 31 -14.79 -12.16 3.54
C GLU A 31 -13.75 -13.20 3.06
N ARG A 32 -12.55 -13.26 3.65
CA ARG A 32 -11.58 -14.35 3.44
C ARG A 32 -11.80 -15.57 4.37
N GLY A 33 -12.85 -15.55 5.20
CA GLY A 33 -13.15 -16.60 6.16
C GLY A 33 -12.31 -16.56 7.43
N TRP A 34 -11.60 -15.45 7.69
CA TRP A 34 -10.77 -15.28 8.88
C TRP A 34 -11.61 -14.90 10.09
N LYS A 35 -11.15 -15.23 11.30
CA LYS A 35 -11.81 -14.84 12.57
C LYS A 35 -11.10 -13.66 13.23
N GLU A 36 -11.89 -12.78 13.83
CA GLU A 36 -11.35 -11.69 14.64
C GLU A 36 -10.81 -12.22 15.98
N PHE A 37 -9.68 -11.68 16.41
CA PHE A 37 -9.01 -12.04 17.65
C PHE A 37 -9.88 -11.75 18.88
N ASN A 38 -10.02 -12.73 19.75
CA ASN A 38 -10.72 -12.60 21.03
C ASN A 38 -9.76 -12.95 22.19
N PRO A 39 -9.41 -12.01 23.09
CA PRO A 39 -8.45 -12.24 24.17
C PRO A 39 -8.90 -13.31 25.18
N VAL A 40 -10.19 -13.66 25.23
CA VAL A 40 -10.71 -14.75 26.07
C VAL A 40 -10.16 -16.12 25.63
N ASN A 41 -9.79 -16.27 24.35
CA ASN A 41 -9.26 -17.51 23.79
C ASN A 41 -7.73 -17.63 23.89
N GLY A 42 -7.08 -16.80 24.72
CA GLY A 42 -5.62 -16.69 24.82
C GLY A 42 -5.00 -15.82 23.71
N ASP A 43 -3.67 -15.67 23.71
CA ASP A 43 -2.93 -14.84 22.74
C ASP A 43 -2.65 -15.57 21.41
N HIS A 44 -3.63 -16.33 20.89
CA HIS A 44 -3.51 -17.00 19.60
C HIS A 44 -4.01 -16.10 18.47
N TRP A 45 -3.09 -15.63 17.63
CA TRP A 45 -3.35 -14.81 16.45
C TRP A 45 -2.35 -15.12 15.33
N ASN A 46 -2.73 -14.89 14.07
CA ASN A 46 -1.85 -15.07 12.91
C ASN A 46 -1.44 -13.72 12.30
N LEU A 47 -2.37 -12.81 12.05
CA LEU A 47 -2.06 -11.46 11.55
C LEU A 47 -2.39 -10.41 12.62
N TRP A 48 -1.41 -9.62 13.05
CA TRP A 48 -1.68 -8.42 13.84
C TRP A 48 -1.43 -7.17 13.00
N TRP A 49 -2.51 -6.50 12.64
CA TRP A 49 -2.50 -5.26 11.89
C TRP A 49 -2.63 -4.05 12.82
N LYS A 50 -1.66 -3.13 12.80
CA LYS A 50 -1.70 -1.86 13.53
C LYS A 50 -1.61 -0.67 12.59
N THR A 51 -2.29 0.42 12.94
CA THR A 51 -2.10 1.73 12.30
C THR A 51 -0.87 2.45 12.86
N SER A 52 -0.52 2.18 14.12
CA SER A 52 0.74 2.58 14.75
C SER A 52 1.84 1.54 14.51
N GLY A 53 3.10 1.95 14.62
CA GLY A 53 4.23 1.02 14.57
C GLY A 53 4.30 0.10 15.80
N PHE A 54 5.10 -0.96 15.69
CA PHE A 54 5.36 -1.91 16.78
C PHE A 54 6.64 -1.56 17.56
N PRO A 55 6.73 -1.85 18.87
CA PRO A 55 7.99 -1.85 19.61
C PRO A 55 8.95 -2.94 19.11
N THR A 56 10.26 -2.69 19.16
CA THR A 56 11.31 -3.63 18.72
C THR A 56 11.21 -5.02 19.36
N SER A 57 10.65 -5.13 20.57
CA SER A 57 10.41 -6.41 21.24
C SER A 57 9.44 -7.32 20.46
N HIS A 58 8.38 -6.77 19.87
CA HIS A 58 7.35 -7.56 19.19
C HIS A 58 7.93 -8.25 17.95
N HIS A 59 8.75 -7.54 17.16
CA HIS A 59 9.42 -8.10 15.99
C HIS A 59 10.38 -9.25 16.31
N ARG A 60 10.92 -9.31 17.54
CA ARG A 60 11.80 -10.40 18.00
C ARG A 60 11.05 -11.59 18.59
N ALA A 61 9.79 -11.41 18.95
CA ALA A 61 8.96 -12.41 19.64
C ALA A 61 7.92 -13.08 18.72
N LEU A 62 7.99 -12.83 17.40
CA LEU A 62 7.08 -13.46 16.44
C LEU A 62 7.35 -14.95 16.31
N TYR A 63 6.30 -15.76 16.49
CA TYR A 63 6.31 -17.15 16.07
C TYR A 63 6.19 -17.29 14.54
N GLY A 64 6.52 -18.46 13.99
CA GLY A 64 6.48 -18.70 12.54
C GLY A 64 5.11 -18.46 11.89
N TRP A 65 4.02 -18.70 12.63
CA TRP A 65 2.63 -18.46 12.19
C TRP A 65 2.13 -17.02 12.41
N GLN A 66 2.95 -16.13 12.98
CA GLN A 66 2.60 -14.74 13.31
C GLN A 66 3.22 -13.74 12.34
N TYR A 67 2.40 -12.81 11.86
CA TYR A 67 2.71 -11.80 10.86
C TYR A 67 2.27 -10.41 11.31
N ILE A 68 3.06 -9.39 10.97
CA ILE A 68 2.76 -7.99 11.30
C ILE A 68 3.01 -7.05 10.12
N ASN A 69 2.21 -5.98 10.05
CA ASN A 69 2.15 -5.05 8.92
C ASN A 69 3.12 -3.86 9.02
N HIS A 70 4.21 -3.98 9.80
CA HIS A 70 5.31 -3.02 9.82
C HIS A 70 6.66 -3.74 9.91
N ILE A 71 7.69 -3.15 9.33
CA ILE A 71 9.10 -3.59 9.44
C ILE A 71 9.82 -2.62 10.38
N PRO A 72 10.74 -3.08 11.26
CA PRO A 72 11.43 -2.16 12.16
C PRO A 72 12.14 -1.04 11.39
N LYS A 73 11.86 0.21 11.75
CA LYS A 73 12.34 1.42 11.06
C LYS A 73 11.86 1.61 9.60
N GLY A 74 11.03 0.73 9.03
CA GLY A 74 10.48 0.92 7.67
C GLY A 74 9.67 2.22 7.53
N SER A 75 8.96 2.56 8.60
CA SER A 75 8.30 3.84 8.83
C SER A 75 9.18 5.11 8.79
N ALA A 76 10.52 5.00 8.75
CA ALA A 76 11.42 6.16 8.85
C ALA A 76 11.24 7.17 7.70
N ILE A 77 10.93 6.70 6.48
CA ILE A 77 10.63 7.54 5.32
C ILE A 77 9.23 8.17 5.35
N CYS A 78 8.35 7.76 6.27
CA CYS A 78 7.00 8.33 6.36
C CYS A 78 6.96 9.66 7.14
N ARG A 79 8.03 10.00 7.87
CA ARG A 79 8.17 11.32 8.49
C ARG A 79 8.79 12.30 7.49
N LYS A 80 8.16 13.46 7.31
CA LYS A 80 8.52 14.46 6.29
C LYS A 80 9.95 15.00 6.44
N ASP A 81 10.40 15.21 7.68
CA ASP A 81 11.75 15.66 8.03
C ASP A 81 12.83 14.62 7.68
N ASN A 82 12.58 13.35 8.01
CA ASN A 82 13.47 12.24 7.67
C ASN A 82 13.51 11.97 6.18
N LEU A 83 12.36 11.95 5.49
CA LEU A 83 12.29 11.73 4.04
C LEU A 83 13.16 12.74 3.29
N ALA A 84 12.99 14.03 3.58
CA ALA A 84 13.79 15.08 2.97
C ALA A 84 15.28 14.96 3.31
N ARG A 85 15.62 14.53 4.54
CA ARG A 85 17.02 14.25 4.92
C ARG A 85 17.61 13.09 4.12
N TYR A 86 16.92 11.95 4.01
CA TYR A 86 17.40 10.79 3.25
C TYR A 86 17.60 11.11 1.77
N LEU A 87 16.58 11.68 1.12
CA LEU A 87 16.66 12.04 -0.30
C LEU A 87 17.76 13.08 -0.56
N ARG A 88 17.94 14.06 0.33
CA ARG A 88 19.03 15.04 0.22
C ARG A 88 20.42 14.41 0.42
N CYS A 89 20.55 13.46 1.35
CA CYS A 89 21.80 12.70 1.53
C CYS A 89 22.13 11.90 0.27
N MET A 90 21.16 11.19 -0.30
CA MET A 90 21.36 10.43 -1.54
C MET A 90 21.67 11.35 -2.73
N ARG A 91 20.99 12.48 -2.87
CA ARG A 91 21.27 13.52 -3.88
C ARG A 91 22.71 14.04 -3.83
N LYS A 92 23.30 14.16 -2.64
CA LYS A 92 24.72 14.57 -2.50
C LYS A 92 25.70 13.53 -3.04
N VAL A 93 25.33 12.25 -3.03
CA VAL A 93 26.20 11.13 -3.44
C VAL A 93 25.99 10.75 -4.91
N TYR A 94 24.73 10.73 -5.35
CA TYR A 94 24.33 10.24 -6.68
C TYR A 94 23.78 11.34 -7.61
N GLY A 95 23.82 12.60 -7.19
CA GLY A 95 23.46 13.76 -8.01
C GLY A 95 21.97 13.83 -8.37
N SER A 96 21.72 14.23 -9.62
CA SER A 96 20.38 14.59 -10.13
C SER A 96 19.41 13.42 -10.26
N ILE A 97 19.85 12.17 -10.11
CA ILE A 97 18.95 11.00 -10.11
C ILE A 97 17.96 11.05 -8.93
N TYR A 98 18.29 11.81 -7.87
CA TYR A 98 17.42 12.08 -6.73
C TYR A 98 16.67 13.43 -6.83
N ASP A 99 16.70 14.13 -7.98
CA ASP A 99 15.92 15.35 -8.24
C ASP A 99 14.43 15.06 -8.54
N PHE A 100 13.85 14.06 -7.87
CA PHE A 100 12.42 13.73 -7.95
C PHE A 100 11.64 14.18 -6.71
N SER A 101 12.25 14.90 -5.76
CA SER A 101 11.54 15.51 -4.63
C SER A 101 11.90 16.99 -4.50
N PRO A 102 10.94 17.88 -4.18
CA PRO A 102 11.21 19.30 -4.04
C PRO A 102 12.25 19.60 -2.96
N MET A 103 13.13 20.57 -3.23
CA MET A 103 14.08 21.04 -2.23
C MET A 103 13.33 21.53 -0.97
N GLY A 104 13.76 21.05 0.19
CA GLY A 104 13.18 21.47 1.47
C GLY A 104 14.22 21.66 2.57
N TYR A 105 13.79 22.31 3.65
CA TYR A 105 14.57 22.69 4.82
C TYR A 105 13.82 22.30 6.10
N ASN A 106 14.50 21.62 7.01
CA ASN A 106 13.91 21.17 8.28
C ASN A 106 14.08 22.26 9.34
N LEU A 107 12.97 22.85 9.81
CA LEU A 107 12.98 23.92 10.81
C LEU A 107 12.77 23.37 12.23
N PRO A 108 13.35 24.00 13.28
CA PRO A 108 14.13 25.24 13.24
C PRO A 108 15.58 25.10 12.72
N LEU A 109 16.13 23.89 12.70
CA LEU A 109 17.57 23.61 12.50
C LEU A 109 18.18 24.18 11.20
N GLU A 110 17.39 24.38 10.15
CA GLU A 110 17.85 24.86 8.84
C GLU A 110 17.30 26.24 8.47
N TYR A 111 16.79 27.00 9.44
CA TYR A 111 16.22 28.34 9.22
C TYR A 111 17.20 29.29 8.51
N THR A 112 18.46 29.32 8.93
CA THR A 112 19.49 30.19 8.33
C THR A 112 19.77 29.84 6.86
N LYS A 113 19.69 28.55 6.49
CA LYS A 113 19.83 28.09 5.11
C LYS A 113 18.63 28.51 4.25
N LEU A 114 17.42 28.36 4.78
CA LEU A 114 16.19 28.85 4.14
C LEU A 114 16.24 30.38 3.94
N ALA A 115 16.65 31.12 4.98
CA ALA A 115 16.74 32.58 4.92
C ALA A 115 17.75 33.05 3.85
N ALA A 116 18.91 32.39 3.77
CA ALA A 116 19.89 32.65 2.72
C ALA A 116 19.32 32.35 1.31
N GLU A 117 18.59 31.25 1.14
CA GLU A 117 17.99 30.88 -0.15
C GLU A 117 16.88 31.84 -0.59
N CYS A 118 15.99 32.22 0.33
CA CYS A 118 14.96 33.24 0.09
C CYS A 118 15.57 34.62 -0.23
N SER A 119 16.78 34.91 0.29
CA SER A 119 17.50 36.16 0.02
C SER A 119 18.22 36.15 -1.33
N ARG A 120 18.75 34.99 -1.75
CA ARG A 120 19.36 34.77 -3.08
C ARG A 120 18.33 34.76 -4.19
N SER A 121 17.16 34.18 -3.93
CA SER A 121 16.05 34.08 -4.89
C SER A 121 15.28 35.40 -5.10
N ARG A 122 15.91 36.55 -4.83
CA ARG A 122 15.39 37.86 -5.24
C ARG A 122 15.65 38.02 -6.74
N PRO A 123 14.64 38.45 -7.53
CA PRO A 123 14.84 38.77 -8.94
C PRO A 123 15.96 39.81 -9.13
N GLU A 124 16.79 39.65 -10.16
CA GLU A 124 17.83 40.64 -10.49
C GLU A 124 17.25 42.03 -10.83
N SER A 125 15.97 42.09 -11.22
CA SER A 125 15.21 43.34 -11.41
C SER A 125 14.96 44.15 -10.13
N GLU A 126 15.27 43.64 -8.92
CA GLU A 126 15.34 44.47 -7.70
C GLU A 126 16.69 45.20 -7.54
N LYS A 127 17.73 44.88 -8.34
CA LYS A 127 19.07 45.53 -8.26
C LYS A 127 19.31 46.65 -9.26
N TYR A 128 18.64 46.60 -10.41
CA TYR A 128 18.70 47.65 -11.43
C TYR A 128 17.26 48.00 -11.79
N GLY A 129 16.88 49.28 -11.61
CA GLY A 129 15.52 49.78 -11.78
C GLY A 129 15.07 49.88 -13.24
N GLY A 130 15.09 48.76 -13.96
CA GLY A 130 14.63 48.59 -15.34
C GLY A 130 13.30 47.84 -15.43
N ASP A 131 12.66 47.91 -16.60
CA ASP A 131 11.22 47.66 -16.72
C ASP A 131 10.79 46.18 -16.63
N ARG A 132 9.48 46.00 -16.46
CA ARG A 132 8.86 44.82 -15.85
C ARG A 132 8.71 43.62 -16.78
N HIS A 133 9.57 42.62 -16.60
CA HIS A 133 9.12 41.22 -16.61
C HIS A 133 9.04 40.70 -15.16
N PHE A 134 7.82 40.42 -14.70
CA PHE A 134 7.54 39.93 -13.34
C PHE A 134 8.04 38.49 -13.16
N ALA A 135 9.34 38.32 -12.87
CA ALA A 135 9.85 37.11 -12.24
C ALA A 135 9.31 37.06 -10.80
N GLU A 136 8.14 36.47 -10.61
CA GLU A 136 7.52 36.40 -9.29
C GLU A 136 8.43 35.67 -8.27
N LYS A 137 8.44 36.15 -7.02
CA LYS A 137 9.19 35.52 -5.94
C LYS A 137 8.71 34.07 -5.71
N PRO A 138 9.65 33.13 -5.48
CA PRO A 138 9.34 31.71 -5.38
C PRO A 138 8.31 31.42 -4.30
N VAL A 139 7.32 30.59 -4.63
CA VAL A 139 6.34 30.08 -3.67
C VAL A 139 6.95 28.94 -2.84
N TRP A 140 6.72 28.98 -1.54
CA TRP A 140 7.11 27.96 -0.57
C TRP A 140 5.87 27.36 0.07
N ILE A 141 5.98 26.11 0.53
CA ILE A 141 4.94 25.41 1.27
C ILE A 141 5.50 24.95 2.63
N CYS A 142 4.87 25.40 3.71
CA CYS A 142 5.16 24.98 5.08
C CYS A 142 4.33 23.74 5.41
N LYS A 143 4.93 22.70 5.97
CA LYS A 143 4.26 21.44 6.33
C LYS A 143 4.71 20.96 7.72
N PRO A 144 3.88 21.04 8.77
CA PRO A 144 4.21 20.50 10.08
C PRO A 144 4.53 19.00 10.00
N VAL A 145 5.60 18.56 10.68
CA VAL A 145 6.09 17.18 10.57
C VAL A 145 5.10 16.20 11.21
N GLY A 146 4.61 16.53 12.41
CA GLY A 146 3.70 15.68 13.19
C GLY A 146 2.23 15.72 12.77
N GLN A 147 1.85 16.56 11.80
CA GLN A 147 0.47 16.67 11.34
C GLN A 147 0.24 15.92 10.03
N SER A 148 -0.99 15.45 9.84
CA SER A 148 -1.48 14.73 8.66
C SER A 148 -2.76 15.36 8.13
N GLN A 149 -3.31 14.82 7.04
CA GLN A 149 -4.59 15.26 6.44
C GLN A 149 -4.59 16.71 5.93
N GLY A 150 -3.42 17.34 5.83
CA GLY A 150 -3.22 18.72 5.36
C GLY A 150 -3.39 19.81 6.42
N ARG A 151 -3.57 19.43 7.70
CA ARG A 151 -3.64 20.39 8.81
C ARG A 151 -2.32 21.15 8.98
N GLY A 152 -2.43 22.45 9.26
CA GLY A 152 -1.30 23.36 9.42
C GLY A 152 -0.46 23.62 8.17
N ILE A 153 -0.87 23.12 6.99
CA ILE A 153 -0.18 23.40 5.73
C ILE A 153 -0.62 24.75 5.17
N PHE A 154 0.32 25.61 4.86
CA PHE A 154 0.09 26.89 4.18
C PHE A 154 1.19 27.21 3.17
N LEU A 155 0.87 28.09 2.23
CA LEU A 155 1.79 28.58 1.20
C LEU A 155 2.17 30.03 1.49
N PHE A 156 3.40 30.41 1.16
CA PHE A 156 3.92 31.76 1.38
C PHE A 156 4.94 32.16 0.30
N ARG A 157 5.21 33.46 0.14
CA ARG A 157 6.27 33.97 -0.74
C ARG A 157 7.33 34.77 0.03
N LYS A 158 6.95 35.48 1.10
CA LYS A 158 7.89 36.27 1.91
C LYS A 158 8.24 35.49 3.17
N LEU A 159 9.51 35.51 3.58
CA LEU A 159 9.94 34.85 4.82
C LEU A 159 9.26 35.44 6.07
N SER A 160 8.79 36.70 6.02
CA SER A 160 7.97 37.33 7.06
C SER A 160 6.57 36.72 7.24
N GLU A 161 6.08 35.95 6.27
CA GLU A 161 4.79 35.23 6.33
C GLU A 161 4.95 33.84 6.97
N LEU A 162 6.18 33.38 7.22
CA LEU A 162 6.47 32.07 7.78
C LEU A 162 6.27 32.06 9.30
N THR A 163 5.15 31.50 9.74
CA THR A 163 4.91 31.17 11.14
C THR A 163 5.05 29.66 11.38
N TYR A 164 5.69 29.27 12.48
CA TYR A 164 5.78 27.88 12.93
C TYR A 164 5.98 27.81 14.44
N ASP A 165 5.28 26.89 15.08
CA ASP A 165 5.26 26.62 16.53
C ASP A 165 5.97 25.30 16.89
N SER A 166 6.33 24.51 15.88
CA SER A 166 6.71 23.11 15.98
C SER A 166 7.62 22.73 14.82
N ASN A 167 8.26 21.54 14.92
CA ASN A 167 9.11 21.03 13.85
C ASN A 167 8.33 20.93 12.54
N THR A 168 8.76 21.70 11.55
CA THR A 168 8.10 21.83 10.24
C THR A 168 9.11 21.67 9.13
N ILE A 169 8.66 21.23 7.96
CA ILE A 169 9.47 21.28 6.75
C ILE A 169 8.93 22.37 5.82
N VAL A 170 9.82 23.26 5.39
CA VAL A 170 9.54 24.23 4.33
C VAL A 170 10.08 23.65 3.03
N GLN A 171 9.23 23.46 2.02
CA GLN A 171 9.61 22.95 0.70
C GLN A 171 9.33 23.98 -0.39
N ARG A 172 10.12 23.95 -1.47
CA ARG A 172 9.82 24.69 -2.70
C ARG A 172 8.48 24.19 -3.25
N TYR A 173 7.53 25.08 -3.51
CA TYR A 173 6.24 24.70 -4.09
C TYR A 173 6.36 24.41 -5.58
N ILE A 174 5.65 23.40 -6.07
CA ILE A 174 5.57 23.08 -7.49
C ILE A 174 4.50 23.99 -8.11
N GLU A 175 4.96 25.08 -8.71
CA GLU A 175 4.13 26.17 -9.24
C GLU A 175 3.39 25.82 -10.54
N ARG A 176 3.89 24.84 -11.31
CA ARG A 176 3.32 24.41 -12.60
C ARG A 176 2.92 22.92 -12.58
N PRO A 177 1.96 22.51 -11.73
CA PRO A 177 1.43 21.15 -11.77
C PRO A 177 0.73 20.89 -13.12
N LEU A 178 0.64 19.63 -13.53
CA LEU A 178 -0.28 19.22 -14.59
C LEU A 178 -1.72 19.44 -14.08
N LEU A 179 -2.57 20.02 -14.94
CA LEU A 179 -3.95 20.35 -14.60
C LEU A 179 -4.92 19.59 -15.52
N ILE A 180 -6.03 19.13 -14.97
CA ILE A 180 -7.14 18.54 -15.74
C ILE A 180 -8.38 19.40 -15.51
N GLY A 181 -8.90 20.02 -16.57
CA GLY A 181 -10.01 20.99 -16.47
C GLY A 181 -9.69 22.23 -15.62
N GLY A 182 -8.40 22.54 -15.44
CA GLY A 182 -7.94 23.61 -14.54
C GLY A 182 -7.78 23.20 -13.07
N TYR A 183 -8.10 21.95 -12.70
CA TYR A 183 -7.94 21.45 -11.33
C TYR A 183 -6.57 20.81 -11.14
N LYS A 184 -5.91 21.15 -10.02
CA LYS A 184 -4.71 20.46 -9.55
C LYS A 184 -5.09 19.06 -9.07
N PHE A 185 -4.23 18.08 -9.34
CA PHE A 185 -4.40 16.72 -8.82
C PHE A 185 -3.07 16.11 -8.41
N ASP A 186 -3.13 15.06 -7.59
CA ASP A 186 -2.00 14.18 -7.31
C ASP A 186 -2.41 12.70 -7.39
N LEU A 187 -1.41 11.83 -7.27
CA LEU A 187 -1.55 10.38 -7.31
C LEU A 187 -1.25 9.79 -5.94
N ARG A 188 -2.20 9.02 -5.42
CA ARG A 188 -1.98 8.05 -4.35
C ARG A 188 -1.71 6.69 -4.99
N LEU A 189 -0.46 6.25 -4.92
CA LEU A 189 0.01 4.94 -5.36
C LEU A 189 0.17 4.03 -4.15
N TYR A 190 -0.06 2.74 -4.33
CA TYR A 190 -0.01 1.75 -3.25
C TYR A 190 1.19 0.83 -3.45
N VAL A 191 2.04 0.72 -2.43
CA VAL A 191 3.32 0.00 -2.49
C VAL A 191 3.41 -0.97 -1.32
N CYS A 192 3.72 -2.24 -1.59
CA CYS A 192 3.89 -3.30 -0.60
C CYS A 192 5.34 -3.79 -0.62
N ILE A 193 5.96 -3.84 0.56
CA ILE A 193 7.34 -4.30 0.77
C ILE A 193 7.30 -5.54 1.66
N PRO A 194 7.24 -6.76 1.09
CA PRO A 194 7.24 -7.98 1.89
C PRO A 194 8.61 -8.36 2.46
N SER A 195 9.71 -7.80 1.93
CA SER A 195 11.05 -7.98 2.50
C SER A 195 12.00 -6.84 2.12
N TYR A 196 12.96 -6.55 3.00
CA TYR A 196 14.19 -5.80 2.69
C TYR A 196 15.40 -6.73 2.44
N TYR A 197 15.29 -8.01 2.76
CA TYR A 197 16.37 -8.99 2.67
C TYR A 197 15.87 -10.27 1.95
N PRO A 198 15.95 -10.35 0.61
CA PRO A 198 16.34 -9.28 -0.32
C PRO A 198 15.27 -8.17 -0.39
N LEU A 199 15.63 -6.98 -0.86
CA LEU A 199 14.62 -5.95 -1.10
C LEU A 199 13.65 -6.48 -2.16
N THR A 200 12.37 -6.45 -1.86
CA THR A 200 11.30 -6.81 -2.80
C THR A 200 10.25 -5.73 -2.75
N VAL A 201 9.92 -5.13 -3.90
CA VAL A 201 9.00 -4.00 -4.00
C VAL A 201 7.89 -4.35 -4.97
N TYR A 202 6.65 -4.26 -4.51
CA TYR A 202 5.47 -4.34 -5.37
C TYR A 202 4.73 -3.01 -5.38
N MET A 203 4.26 -2.59 -6.56
CA MET A 203 3.29 -1.50 -6.71
C MET A 203 1.98 -2.07 -7.24
N TYR A 204 0.86 -1.64 -6.66
CA TYR A 204 -0.45 -2.04 -7.14
C TYR A 204 -0.77 -1.29 -8.45
N ARG A 205 -1.31 -2.00 -9.45
CA ARG A 205 -1.62 -1.47 -10.80
C ARG A 205 -2.68 -0.37 -10.85
N GLU A 206 -3.44 -0.23 -9.77
CA GLU A 206 -4.48 0.79 -9.59
C GLU A 206 -4.12 1.71 -8.41
N GLY A 207 -4.74 2.89 -8.40
CA GLY A 207 -4.47 3.93 -7.41
C GLY A 207 -5.60 4.95 -7.38
N LEU A 208 -5.43 6.02 -6.61
CA LEU A 208 -6.38 7.12 -6.57
C LEU A 208 -5.73 8.39 -7.13
N THR A 209 -6.36 8.98 -8.14
CA THR A 209 -6.06 10.36 -8.55
C THR A 209 -6.95 11.28 -7.73
N ARG A 210 -6.38 12.21 -6.95
CA ARG A 210 -7.15 13.10 -6.05
C ARG A 210 -7.07 14.53 -6.55
N PHE A 211 -8.23 15.17 -6.75
CA PHE A 211 -8.35 16.52 -7.29
C PHE A 211 -8.62 17.54 -6.19
N GLY A 212 -8.13 18.76 -6.41
CA GLY A 212 -8.70 19.94 -5.75
C GLY A 212 -10.17 20.16 -6.17
N THR A 213 -10.92 20.91 -5.38
CA THR A 213 -12.29 21.33 -5.70
C THR A 213 -12.37 22.67 -6.40
N ASP A 214 -11.34 23.51 -6.28
CA ASP A 214 -11.24 24.82 -6.92
C ASP A 214 -10.20 24.82 -8.04
N LYS A 215 -10.38 25.68 -9.06
CA LYS A 215 -9.40 25.84 -10.15
C LYS A 215 -8.08 26.39 -9.61
N PHE A 216 -6.98 25.88 -10.13
CA PHE A 216 -5.62 26.23 -9.73
C PHE A 216 -5.24 27.66 -10.17
N SER A 217 -4.75 28.46 -9.24
CA SER A 217 -4.18 29.79 -9.51
C SER A 217 -3.23 30.20 -8.38
N LEU A 218 -2.08 30.79 -8.73
CA LEU A 218 -1.06 31.29 -7.80
C LEU A 218 -1.35 32.71 -7.26
N ASN A 219 -2.43 33.34 -7.72
CA ASN A 219 -2.82 34.71 -7.34
C ASN A 219 -3.41 34.76 -5.92
N ASP A 220 -4.00 33.66 -5.46
CA ASP A 220 -4.45 33.49 -4.08
C ASP A 220 -3.87 32.16 -3.56
N LEU A 221 -2.92 32.30 -2.63
CA LEU A 221 -2.21 31.22 -1.96
C LEU A 221 -2.89 30.77 -0.65
N ARG A 222 -3.92 31.51 -0.19
CA ARG A 222 -4.60 31.27 1.08
C ARG A 222 -5.69 30.22 0.95
N ASN A 223 -6.32 30.11 -0.21
CA ASN A 223 -7.32 29.09 -0.51
C ASN A 223 -6.68 27.68 -0.57
N PRO A 224 -7.02 26.75 0.35
CA PRO A 224 -6.44 25.41 0.36
C PRO A 224 -7.05 24.49 -0.70
N PHE A 225 -8.29 24.73 -1.15
CA PHE A 225 -9.06 23.86 -2.05
C PHE A 225 -8.52 23.79 -3.49
N ARG A 226 -7.70 24.77 -3.88
CA ARG A 226 -6.96 24.79 -5.16
C ARG A 226 -5.52 24.26 -5.06
N HIS A 227 -4.92 24.31 -3.86
CA HIS A 227 -3.49 24.02 -3.66
C HIS A 227 -3.23 22.67 -2.99
N LEU A 228 -4.18 22.17 -2.20
CA LEU A 228 -4.12 20.90 -1.49
C LEU A 228 -5.17 19.94 -2.06
N THR A 229 -4.72 18.73 -2.38
CA THR A 229 -5.45 17.63 -3.02
C THR A 229 -6.03 16.63 -2.01
N ASN A 230 -5.80 16.88 -0.72
CA ASN A 230 -6.23 16.01 0.37
C ASN A 230 -7.76 15.97 0.47
N CYS A 231 -8.33 14.77 0.38
CA CYS A 231 -9.78 14.58 0.40
C CYS A 231 -10.42 15.06 1.72
N SER A 232 -9.71 14.96 2.85
CA SER A 232 -10.11 15.51 4.15
C SER A 232 -10.39 17.01 4.14
N ILE A 233 -9.67 17.77 3.31
CA ILE A 233 -9.90 19.21 3.13
C ILE A 233 -10.98 19.42 2.07
N ASN A 234 -10.82 18.81 0.90
CA ASN A 234 -11.69 19.07 -0.24
C ASN A 234 -13.15 18.66 -0.04
N LYS A 235 -13.44 17.66 0.82
CA LYS A 235 -14.82 17.33 1.27
C LYS A 235 -15.55 18.51 1.93
N LEU A 236 -14.82 19.48 2.49
CA LEU A 236 -15.38 20.65 3.16
C LEU A 236 -15.54 21.86 2.21
N SER A 237 -15.16 21.73 0.94
CA SER A 237 -15.32 22.78 -0.05
C SER A 237 -16.78 22.86 -0.53
N PRO A 238 -17.34 24.06 -0.74
CA PRO A 238 -18.64 24.22 -1.39
C PRO A 238 -18.71 23.52 -2.77
N GLY A 239 -17.62 23.57 -3.54
CA GLY A 239 -17.51 22.96 -4.88
C GLY A 239 -17.29 21.43 -4.89
N TYR A 240 -17.51 20.73 -3.77
CA TYR A 240 -17.30 19.27 -3.71
C TYR A 240 -18.34 18.49 -4.51
N GLY A 241 -19.61 18.89 -4.43
CA GLY A 241 -20.72 18.22 -5.12
C GLY A 241 -20.87 18.59 -6.60
N GLU A 242 -20.22 19.68 -7.04
CA GLU A 242 -20.39 20.23 -8.38
C GLU A 242 -19.92 19.27 -9.49
N MET A 243 -20.67 19.27 -10.60
CA MET A 243 -20.34 18.50 -11.80
C MET A 243 -19.30 19.26 -12.64
N LYS A 244 -18.02 19.06 -12.32
CA LYS A 244 -16.90 19.71 -13.03
C LYS A 244 -16.81 19.17 -14.46
N GLU A 245 -16.84 20.07 -15.45
CA GLU A 245 -16.85 19.76 -16.90
C GLU A 245 -16.00 18.54 -17.31
N ARG A 246 -14.71 18.52 -16.97
CA ARG A 246 -13.79 17.41 -17.34
C ARG A 246 -13.59 16.36 -16.26
N VAL A 247 -13.73 16.71 -14.98
CA VAL A 247 -13.47 15.79 -13.85
C VAL A 247 -14.70 14.93 -13.53
N GLY A 248 -15.91 15.46 -13.77
CA GLY A 248 -17.17 14.95 -13.25
C GLY A 248 -17.38 15.33 -11.78
N SER A 249 -18.41 14.76 -11.16
CA SER A 249 -18.74 14.98 -9.75
C SER A 249 -17.67 14.42 -8.80
N GLY A 250 -17.45 15.10 -7.67
CA GLY A 250 -16.52 14.70 -6.62
C GLY A 250 -15.06 15.12 -6.86
N CYS A 251 -14.14 14.34 -6.29
CA CYS A 251 -12.70 14.67 -6.25
C CYS A 251 -11.74 13.48 -6.45
N LYS A 252 -12.22 12.29 -6.87
CA LYS A 252 -11.37 11.10 -7.05
C LYS A 252 -11.63 10.40 -8.38
N TRP A 253 -10.56 9.99 -9.06
CA TRP A 253 -10.61 8.99 -10.15
C TRP A 253 -9.81 7.74 -9.76
N THR A 254 -10.14 6.58 -10.34
CA THR A 254 -9.18 5.46 -10.37
C THR A 254 -8.02 5.79 -11.30
N LEU A 255 -6.87 5.18 -11.08
CA LEU A 255 -5.70 5.40 -11.91
C LEU A 255 -5.92 4.91 -13.35
N ARG A 256 -6.68 3.83 -13.55
CA ARG A 256 -7.11 3.40 -14.91
C ARG A 256 -7.89 4.48 -15.66
N ARG A 257 -8.71 5.29 -14.98
CA ARG A 257 -9.43 6.41 -15.61
C ARG A 257 -8.45 7.52 -16.01
N LEU A 258 -7.46 7.83 -15.18
CA LEU A 258 -6.41 8.78 -15.53
C LEU A 258 -5.57 8.32 -16.73
N ARG A 259 -5.12 7.05 -16.74
CA ARG A 259 -4.31 6.51 -17.85
C ARG A 259 -5.06 6.53 -19.18
N LYS A 260 -6.36 6.21 -19.18
CA LYS A 260 -7.23 6.39 -20.37
C LYS A 260 -7.31 7.84 -20.81
N TYR A 261 -7.42 8.79 -19.88
CA TYR A 261 -7.42 10.22 -20.20
C TYR A 261 -6.08 10.67 -20.82
N PHE A 262 -4.94 10.19 -20.29
CA PHE A 262 -3.61 10.48 -20.85
C PHE A 262 -3.44 9.91 -22.27
N GLN A 263 -3.89 8.69 -22.52
CA GLN A 263 -3.92 8.08 -23.86
C GLN A 263 -4.75 8.91 -24.84
N GLN A 264 -5.97 9.32 -24.43
CA GLN A 264 -6.84 10.18 -25.24
C GLN A 264 -6.27 11.58 -25.49
N ALA A 265 -5.44 12.09 -24.58
CA ALA A 265 -4.76 13.38 -24.68
C ALA A 265 -3.39 13.30 -25.39
N GLY A 266 -2.96 12.13 -25.88
CA GLY A 266 -1.67 11.95 -26.55
C GLY A 266 -0.44 12.08 -25.62
N LEU A 267 -0.62 11.97 -24.31
CA LEU A 267 0.47 12.10 -23.33
C LEU A 267 1.25 10.78 -23.21
N ASN A 268 2.58 10.87 -23.08
CA ASN A 268 3.45 9.70 -22.94
C ASN A 268 3.33 9.07 -21.53
N ASP A 269 2.28 8.29 -21.36
CA ASP A 269 1.96 7.54 -20.14
C ASP A 269 3.06 6.52 -19.78
N TRP A 270 3.68 5.85 -20.75
CA TRP A 270 4.69 4.82 -20.51
C TRP A 270 5.94 5.38 -19.82
N LEU A 271 6.55 6.44 -20.37
CA LEU A 271 7.77 7.04 -19.80
C LEU A 271 7.51 7.63 -18.41
N LEU A 272 6.31 8.19 -18.20
CA LEU A 272 5.89 8.67 -16.88
C LEU A 272 5.85 7.53 -15.85
N TRP A 273 5.30 6.37 -16.19
CA TRP A 273 5.27 5.22 -15.27
C TRP A 273 6.65 4.64 -15.00
N GLN A 274 7.57 4.61 -15.96
CA GLN A 274 8.95 4.22 -15.68
C GLN A 274 9.61 5.18 -14.67
N ARG A 275 9.48 6.50 -14.88
CA ARG A 275 9.99 7.51 -13.94
C ARG A 275 9.38 7.37 -12.53
N ILE A 276 8.09 7.05 -12.44
CA ILE A 276 7.40 6.81 -11.15
C ILE A 276 7.93 5.53 -10.47
N SER A 277 8.11 4.44 -11.21
CA SER A 277 8.65 3.19 -10.65
C SER A 277 10.06 3.38 -10.09
N VAL A 278 10.93 4.06 -10.84
CA VAL A 278 12.29 4.43 -10.41
C VAL A 278 12.25 5.32 -9.16
N LEU A 279 11.38 6.33 -9.13
CA LEU A 279 11.17 7.21 -7.96
C LEU A 279 10.80 6.41 -6.71
N VAL A 280 9.89 5.43 -6.81
CA VAL A 280 9.51 4.56 -5.69
C VAL A 280 10.71 3.74 -5.21
N ILE A 281 11.40 3.05 -6.12
CA ILE A 281 12.57 2.20 -5.81
C ILE A 281 13.69 3.02 -5.14
N LEU A 282 14.10 4.14 -5.74
CA LEU A 282 15.16 5.01 -5.21
C LEU A 282 14.80 5.62 -3.85
N THR A 283 13.52 5.89 -3.59
CA THR A 283 13.03 6.36 -2.28
C THR A 283 13.21 5.28 -1.21
N LEU A 284 12.87 4.02 -1.52
CA LEU A 284 13.04 2.91 -0.59
C LEU A 284 14.53 2.65 -0.33
N ILE A 285 15.35 2.60 -1.38
CA ILE A 285 16.82 2.46 -1.29
C ILE A 285 17.46 3.53 -0.38
N SER A 286 16.91 4.76 -0.34
CA SER A 286 17.48 5.89 0.42
C SER A 286 17.61 5.70 1.93
N HIS A 287 16.91 4.71 2.51
CA HIS A 287 16.98 4.36 3.93
C HIS A 287 17.23 2.87 4.19
N ALA A 288 17.37 2.07 3.12
CA ALA A 288 17.33 0.62 3.17
C ALA A 288 18.45 0.00 4.04
N SER A 289 19.62 0.65 4.10
CA SER A 289 20.75 0.25 4.96
C SER A 289 20.50 0.42 6.47
N GLN A 290 19.42 1.09 6.88
CA GLN A 290 19.06 1.23 8.30
C GLN A 290 18.08 0.16 8.80
N ILE A 291 17.40 -0.53 7.86
CA ILE A 291 16.41 -1.56 8.14
C ILE A 291 17.13 -2.82 8.58
N PRO A 292 16.80 -3.42 9.74
CA PRO A 292 17.36 -4.71 10.13
C PRO A 292 16.68 -5.86 9.35
N GLN A 293 17.35 -7.00 9.26
CA GLN A 293 16.74 -8.21 8.73
C GLN A 293 15.58 -8.68 9.62
N THR A 294 14.43 -8.97 9.01
CA THR A 294 13.24 -9.53 9.66
C THR A 294 12.51 -10.50 8.74
N VAL A 295 11.83 -11.49 9.33
CA VAL A 295 10.86 -12.38 8.66
C VAL A 295 9.44 -12.06 9.15
N ASN A 296 8.42 -12.51 8.42
CA ASN A 296 6.98 -12.32 8.72
C ASN A 296 6.52 -10.85 8.92
N CYS A 297 7.35 -9.88 8.56
CA CYS A 297 7.06 -8.45 8.64
C CYS A 297 6.97 -7.89 7.22
N PHE A 298 5.92 -7.14 6.91
CA PHE A 298 5.79 -6.40 5.65
C PHE A 298 5.49 -4.92 5.92
N GLU A 299 5.78 -4.04 4.98
CA GLU A 299 5.32 -2.65 4.99
C GLU A 299 4.28 -2.40 3.91
N PHE A 300 3.28 -1.56 4.21
CA PHE A 300 2.28 -1.13 3.25
C PHE A 300 2.18 0.40 3.23
N PHE A 301 2.64 0.98 2.13
CA PHE A 301 2.79 2.42 1.95
C PHE A 301 1.80 3.00 0.93
N GLY A 302 1.36 4.23 1.18
CA GLY A 302 0.79 5.12 0.18
C GLY A 302 1.82 6.15 -0.26
N PHE A 303 2.25 6.12 -1.51
CA PHE A 303 3.10 7.15 -2.10
C PHE A 303 2.23 8.27 -2.68
N ASP A 304 2.59 9.52 -2.38
CA ASP A 304 1.90 10.71 -2.86
C ASP A 304 2.77 11.42 -3.90
N VAL A 305 2.38 11.34 -5.17
CA VAL A 305 3.17 11.82 -6.32
C VAL A 305 2.40 12.90 -7.08
N LEU A 306 3.02 14.05 -7.30
CA LEU A 306 2.52 15.12 -8.18
C LEU A 306 3.15 14.98 -9.57
N ILE A 307 2.39 15.28 -10.63
CA ILE A 307 2.93 15.40 -11.98
C ILE A 307 2.97 16.89 -12.33
N ASP A 308 4.08 17.37 -12.88
CA ASP A 308 4.18 18.74 -13.40
C ASP A 308 3.78 18.85 -14.88
N ASN A 309 3.69 20.07 -15.39
CA ASN A 309 3.30 20.34 -16.77
C ASN A 309 4.30 19.82 -17.83
N THR A 310 5.46 19.28 -17.42
CA THR A 310 6.47 18.65 -18.29
C THR A 310 6.44 17.11 -18.22
N LEU A 311 5.40 16.52 -17.62
CA LEU A 311 5.29 15.09 -17.34
C LEU A 311 6.45 14.55 -16.48
N ARG A 312 6.97 15.37 -15.56
CA ARG A 312 7.91 14.92 -14.53
C ARG A 312 7.14 14.58 -13.24
N PRO A 313 7.34 13.37 -12.67
CA PRO A 313 6.78 13.01 -11.38
C PRO A 313 7.64 13.58 -10.23
N TRP A 314 6.96 14.00 -9.18
CA TRP A 314 7.55 14.57 -7.96
C TRP A 314 6.97 13.89 -6.72
N LEU A 315 7.83 13.32 -5.88
CA LEU A 315 7.45 12.76 -4.58
C LEU A 315 7.13 13.88 -3.58
N LEU A 316 5.89 13.88 -3.08
CA LEU A 316 5.42 14.83 -2.06
C LEU A 316 5.60 14.28 -0.63
N GLU A 317 5.18 13.04 -0.40
CA GLU A 317 5.28 12.32 0.88
C GLU A 317 5.10 10.79 0.70
N VAL A 318 5.50 10.02 1.71
CA VAL A 318 5.19 8.60 1.85
C VAL A 318 4.35 8.43 3.12
N ASN A 319 3.22 7.73 3.01
CA ASN A 319 2.28 7.51 4.10
C ASN A 319 2.31 6.04 4.56
N MET A 320 2.63 5.81 5.83
CA MET A 320 2.47 4.51 6.50
C MET A 320 0.99 4.17 6.63
N GLY A 321 0.59 2.93 6.32
CA GLY A 321 -0.80 2.47 6.52
C GLY A 321 -1.84 3.38 5.84
N PRO A 322 -1.80 3.54 4.50
CA PRO A 322 -2.61 4.53 3.79
C PRO A 322 -4.09 4.34 4.07
N ALA A 323 -4.81 5.45 4.29
CA ALA A 323 -6.18 5.46 4.81
C ALA A 323 -7.15 4.54 4.05
N LEU A 324 -7.52 3.42 4.69
CA LEU A 324 -8.43 2.39 4.20
C LEU A 324 -9.93 2.73 4.39
N GLY A 325 -10.27 4.02 4.49
CA GLY A 325 -11.66 4.49 4.55
C GLY A 325 -12.36 4.42 3.18
N ASN A 326 -13.68 4.21 3.20
CA ASN A 326 -14.52 4.14 2.00
C ASN A 326 -15.34 5.42 1.85
N ASP A 327 -14.72 6.51 1.37
CA ASP A 327 -15.41 7.81 1.27
C ASP A 327 -16.35 7.90 0.07
N CYS A 328 -16.04 7.16 -1.00
CA CYS A 328 -16.86 7.03 -2.20
C CYS A 328 -16.58 5.71 -2.93
N ASP A 329 -17.39 5.39 -3.94
CA ASP A 329 -17.28 4.15 -4.73
C ASP A 329 -15.89 3.91 -5.34
N VAL A 330 -15.16 4.98 -5.65
CA VAL A 330 -13.79 4.93 -6.17
C VAL A 330 -12.81 4.35 -5.14
N ASP A 331 -12.99 4.65 -3.85
CA ASP A 331 -12.17 4.01 -2.79
C ASP A 331 -12.46 2.52 -2.72
N ILE A 332 -13.74 2.11 -2.74
CA ILE A 332 -14.14 0.70 -2.64
C ILE A 332 -13.60 -0.09 -3.84
N MET A 333 -13.78 0.46 -5.06
CA MET A 333 -13.37 -0.17 -6.32
C MET A 333 -11.86 -0.42 -6.42
N VAL A 334 -11.04 0.40 -5.77
CA VAL A 334 -9.58 0.26 -5.76
C VAL A 334 -9.08 -0.52 -4.54
N LYS A 335 -9.48 -0.10 -3.33
CA LYS A 335 -8.90 -0.61 -2.07
C LYS A 335 -9.38 -1.99 -1.71
N LYS A 336 -10.63 -2.35 -2.01
CA LYS A 336 -11.15 -3.67 -1.64
C LYS A 336 -10.41 -4.80 -2.40
N PRO A 337 -10.32 -4.78 -3.75
CA PRO A 337 -9.56 -5.81 -4.46
C PRO A 337 -8.08 -5.80 -4.09
N MET A 338 -7.48 -4.60 -3.93
CA MET A 338 -6.08 -4.44 -3.52
C MET A 338 -5.74 -5.18 -2.22
N LEU A 339 -6.62 -5.14 -1.21
CA LEU A 339 -6.39 -5.83 0.05
C LEU A 339 -6.52 -7.36 -0.09
N HIS A 340 -7.47 -7.87 -0.90
CA HIS A 340 -7.53 -9.30 -1.21
C HIS A 340 -6.24 -9.75 -1.92
N ASP A 341 -5.91 -9.11 -3.04
CA ASP A 341 -4.71 -9.40 -3.85
C ASP A 341 -3.41 -9.29 -3.02
N MET A 342 -3.38 -8.40 -2.01
CA MET A 342 -2.23 -8.25 -1.11
C MET A 342 -2.10 -9.43 -0.16
N PHE A 343 -3.20 -9.94 0.38
CA PHE A 343 -3.16 -11.13 1.23
C PHE A 343 -2.82 -12.39 0.43
N ASP A 344 -3.21 -12.47 -0.85
CA ASP A 344 -2.77 -13.51 -1.77
C ASP A 344 -1.25 -13.43 -2.04
N LEU A 345 -0.75 -12.23 -2.35
CA LEU A 345 0.69 -11.96 -2.52
C LEU A 345 1.49 -12.43 -1.29
N LEU A 346 1.05 -12.05 -0.09
CA LEU A 346 1.70 -12.43 1.17
C LEU A 346 1.55 -13.91 1.53
N GLY A 347 0.73 -14.68 0.80
CA GLY A 347 0.50 -16.11 1.03
C GLY A 347 -0.37 -16.38 2.26
N PHE A 348 -1.33 -15.51 2.57
CA PHE A 348 -2.29 -15.72 3.66
C PHE A 348 -3.54 -16.47 3.13
N PRO A 349 -4.05 -17.45 3.89
CA PRO A 349 -5.04 -18.41 3.37
C PRO A 349 -6.38 -17.77 3.01
N LEU A 350 -7.16 -18.50 2.23
CA LEU A 350 -8.56 -18.22 1.94
C LEU A 350 -9.38 -19.42 2.42
N HIS A 351 -10.11 -19.29 3.53
CA HIS A 351 -10.83 -20.41 4.13
C HIS A 351 -12.30 -20.43 3.72
N ASN A 352 -12.79 -21.57 3.22
CA ASN A 352 -14.20 -21.99 3.17
C ASN A 352 -15.23 -20.88 2.87
N THR A 353 -14.96 -20.08 1.84
CA THR A 353 -15.86 -19.04 1.33
C THR A 353 -16.23 -19.38 -0.10
N GLY A 354 -17.36 -18.87 -0.60
CA GLY A 354 -17.71 -19.00 -2.03
C GLY A 354 -16.68 -18.37 -2.98
N LEU A 355 -15.66 -17.67 -2.46
CA LEU A 355 -14.51 -17.18 -3.21
C LEU A 355 -13.48 -18.29 -3.51
N SER A 356 -13.23 -19.22 -2.58
CA SER A 356 -12.22 -20.29 -2.79
C SER A 356 -12.58 -21.25 -3.91
N VAL A 357 -13.87 -21.37 -4.24
CA VAL A 357 -14.35 -22.08 -5.43
C VAL A 357 -13.71 -21.52 -6.71
N PHE A 358 -13.48 -20.21 -6.81
CA PHE A 358 -12.90 -19.60 -8.02
C PHE A 358 -11.38 -19.80 -8.14
N ASP A 359 -10.66 -20.02 -7.04
CA ASP A 359 -9.22 -20.32 -7.08
C ASP A 359 -8.95 -21.76 -7.56
N ILE A 360 -9.86 -22.71 -7.27
CA ILE A 360 -9.79 -24.09 -7.81
C ILE A 360 -9.70 -24.06 -9.34
N TRP A 361 -10.55 -23.26 -10.00
CA TRP A 361 -10.58 -23.10 -11.47
C TRP A 361 -9.40 -22.28 -12.03
N ARG A 362 -8.58 -21.64 -11.19
CA ARG A 362 -7.43 -20.84 -11.63
C ARG A 362 -6.18 -21.70 -11.83
N ASN A 363 -6.07 -22.83 -11.12
CA ASN A 363 -4.96 -23.78 -11.22
C ASN A 363 -5.19 -24.88 -12.28
N SER A 364 -6.36 -24.97 -12.90
CA SER A 364 -6.70 -26.02 -13.89
C SER A 364 -6.27 -25.72 -15.33
N ARG A 365 -5.31 -24.82 -15.55
CA ARG A 365 -4.87 -24.34 -16.90
C ARG A 365 -3.38 -24.00 -16.96
N SER A 366 -2.55 -24.84 -16.35
CA SER A 366 -1.10 -24.81 -16.52
C SER A 366 -0.60 -26.24 -16.68
N ASP A 367 -0.90 -26.81 -17.85
CA ASP A 367 -0.27 -27.96 -18.52
C ASP A 367 -0.81 -27.93 -19.98
N GLU A 368 -0.04 -28.43 -20.95
CA GLU A 368 -0.27 -28.40 -22.43
C GLU A 368 -0.03 -27.05 -23.15
N GLU A 369 1.24 -26.73 -23.42
CA GLU A 369 1.68 -25.98 -24.62
C GLU A 369 3.01 -26.59 -25.14
N ASP A 370 2.94 -27.65 -25.95
CA ASP A 370 4.04 -28.21 -26.76
C ASP A 370 3.51 -28.49 -28.19
N GLU A 371 4.13 -27.87 -29.21
CA GLU A 371 4.10 -28.14 -30.68
C GLU A 371 2.73 -28.37 -31.39
N GLU A 372 2.50 -28.13 -32.69
CA GLU A 372 3.34 -27.77 -33.84
C GLU A 372 2.49 -26.97 -34.87
N SER A 373 3.07 -26.60 -36.02
CA SER A 373 2.43 -25.80 -37.08
C SER A 373 1.49 -26.57 -38.03
N LEU A 374 0.39 -25.95 -38.52
CA LEU A 374 0.09 -25.77 -39.96
C LEU A 374 -1.31 -25.16 -40.30
N SER A 375 -1.33 -24.35 -41.37
CA SER A 375 -2.42 -23.98 -42.32
C SER A 375 -3.88 -23.70 -41.87
N ASP A 376 -4.26 -22.42 -42.09
CA ASP A 376 -5.56 -21.87 -42.53
C ASP A 376 -6.79 -22.78 -42.73
N SER A 377 -7.84 -22.54 -41.92
CA SER A 377 -9.25 -22.47 -42.36
C SER A 377 -10.12 -21.89 -41.23
N GLY A 378 -10.96 -20.89 -41.55
CA GLY A 378 -11.55 -20.01 -40.53
C GLY A 378 -12.76 -20.56 -39.76
N CYS A 379 -12.90 -20.15 -38.49
CA CYS A 379 -14.17 -20.06 -37.79
C CYS A 379 -14.14 -18.95 -36.71
N GLN A 380 -15.24 -18.19 -36.58
CA GLN A 380 -15.33 -17.08 -35.61
C GLN A 380 -15.55 -17.60 -34.18
N LEU A 381 -14.64 -17.26 -33.24
CA LEU A 381 -14.90 -17.37 -31.80
C LEU A 381 -14.30 -16.19 -31.03
N LYS A 382 -14.97 -15.81 -29.93
CA LYS A 382 -14.89 -14.48 -29.31
C LYS A 382 -13.79 -14.37 -28.27
N GLU A 383 -13.11 -13.22 -28.21
CA GLU A 383 -12.15 -12.88 -27.14
C GLU A 383 -12.76 -13.07 -25.74
N ILE A 384 -12.19 -13.98 -24.95
CA ILE A 384 -12.52 -14.11 -23.52
C ILE A 384 -11.57 -13.20 -22.73
N THR A 385 -12.06 -12.03 -22.36
CA THR A 385 -11.29 -11.04 -21.59
C THR A 385 -10.97 -11.56 -20.18
N LYS A 386 -9.71 -11.40 -19.72
CA LYS A 386 -9.28 -11.74 -18.34
C LYS A 386 -10.18 -11.02 -17.31
N MET A 387 -11.06 -11.77 -16.65
CA MET A 387 -12.11 -11.23 -15.79
C MET A 387 -11.74 -11.40 -14.31
N THR A 388 -11.54 -10.29 -13.60
CA THR A 388 -11.29 -10.29 -12.14
C THR A 388 -12.52 -10.73 -11.35
N VAL A 389 -12.30 -11.43 -10.24
CA VAL A 389 -13.32 -12.12 -9.41
C VAL A 389 -14.56 -11.24 -9.09
N LEU A 390 -14.38 -9.95 -8.77
CA LEU A 390 -15.50 -9.04 -8.48
C LEU A 390 -16.46 -8.83 -9.67
N ASN A 391 -16.00 -8.93 -10.92
CA ASN A 391 -16.86 -8.72 -12.09
C ASN A 391 -17.81 -9.89 -12.32
N ALA A 392 -17.42 -11.11 -11.94
CA ALA A 392 -18.30 -12.27 -11.97
C ALA A 392 -19.42 -12.14 -10.93
N ALA A 393 -19.06 -11.83 -9.66
CA ALA A 393 -20.02 -11.69 -8.56
C ALA A 393 -21.09 -10.61 -8.82
N ASN A 394 -20.71 -9.46 -9.39
CA ASN A 394 -21.65 -8.38 -9.69
C ASN A 394 -22.65 -8.73 -10.82
N LYS A 395 -22.33 -9.67 -11.70
CA LYS A 395 -23.18 -10.05 -12.85
C LYS A 395 -24.43 -10.84 -12.44
N TRP A 396 -24.38 -11.52 -11.29
CA TRP A 396 -25.47 -12.36 -10.78
C TRP A 396 -26.55 -11.58 -9.99
N ARG A 397 -26.33 -10.30 -9.66
CA ARG A 397 -27.21 -9.54 -8.75
C ARG A 397 -28.29 -8.68 -9.43
N ARG A 398 -28.78 -9.09 -10.61
CA ARG A 398 -29.89 -8.39 -11.33
C ARG A 398 -30.90 -9.32 -12.01
N LYS A 399 -31.95 -9.69 -11.27
CA LYS A 399 -33.31 -9.91 -11.81
C LYS A 399 -34.36 -9.49 -10.75
N PRO A 400 -35.09 -8.37 -10.93
CA PRO A 400 -36.27 -8.08 -10.12
C PRO A 400 -37.47 -8.86 -10.69
N ARG A 401 -38.11 -9.71 -9.88
CA ARG A 401 -39.35 -10.40 -10.27
C ARG A 401 -40.54 -9.55 -9.82
N LYS A 402 -41.19 -8.85 -10.76
CA LYS A 402 -42.48 -8.18 -10.52
C LYS A 402 -43.53 -9.22 -10.13
N LEU A 403 -44.29 -8.98 -9.07
CA LEU A 403 -45.60 -9.57 -8.84
C LEU A 403 -46.55 -8.46 -8.34
N SER A 404 -47.68 -8.34 -9.01
CA SER A 404 -48.74 -7.37 -8.73
C SER A 404 -49.67 -7.86 -7.62
N ALA A 405 -50.37 -6.92 -6.98
CA ALA A 405 -51.26 -7.20 -5.86
C ALA A 405 -52.56 -7.94 -6.27
N THR A 406 -53.06 -8.75 -5.35
CA THR A 406 -54.50 -8.87 -5.06
C THR A 406 -54.70 -9.04 -3.55
N SER A 407 -55.85 -8.58 -3.07
CA SER A 407 -56.19 -8.45 -1.65
C SER A 407 -56.93 -9.68 -1.09
N ARG A 408 -56.85 -9.88 0.24
CA ARG A 408 -58.01 -10.23 1.09
C ARG A 408 -57.69 -10.04 2.57
N VAL A 409 -58.75 -9.94 3.38
CA VAL A 409 -58.81 -9.32 4.71
C VAL A 409 -59.15 -10.39 5.78
N HIS A 410 -59.02 -10.00 7.07
CA HIS A 410 -59.52 -10.58 8.34
C HIS A 410 -58.40 -11.15 9.24
N SER A 411 -58.12 -10.54 10.41
CA SER A 411 -58.85 -10.60 11.71
C SER A 411 -58.64 -11.93 12.44
N ALA A 412 -58.32 -12.01 13.75
CA ALA A 412 -58.02 -10.98 14.75
C ALA A 412 -57.38 -11.60 16.04
N ASN A 413 -56.86 -10.72 16.91
CA ASN A 413 -56.83 -10.81 18.39
C ASN A 413 -56.25 -12.02 19.18
N ARG A 414 -55.26 -11.67 20.02
CA ARG A 414 -55.09 -12.03 21.46
C ARG A 414 -55.03 -13.52 21.88
N ARG A 415 -53.94 -13.88 22.58
CA ARG A 415 -53.91 -14.09 24.06
C ARG A 415 -52.49 -14.17 24.63
N LYS A 416 -52.38 -14.13 25.97
CA LYS A 416 -51.17 -13.93 26.80
C LYS A 416 -50.81 -15.24 27.60
N PRO A 417 -49.77 -15.28 28.48
CA PRO A 417 -48.88 -16.45 28.63
C PRO A 417 -49.26 -17.45 29.75
N ARG A 418 -48.47 -18.52 29.94
CA ARG A 418 -48.53 -19.40 31.12
C ARG A 418 -47.17 -19.96 31.58
N ILE A 419 -47.20 -20.52 32.79
CA ILE A 419 -46.17 -20.78 33.81
C ILE A 419 -46.68 -22.07 34.55
N LEU A 420 -45.89 -23.07 35.00
CA LEU A 420 -44.44 -23.23 35.27
C LEU A 420 -43.93 -24.66 34.88
N SER A 421 -42.81 -25.07 35.49
CA SER A 421 -42.01 -26.31 35.51
C SER A 421 -42.66 -27.57 36.18
N PRO A 422 -41.98 -28.74 36.45
CA PRO A 422 -40.56 -29.12 36.24
C PRO A 422 -40.26 -30.57 35.73
N ALA A 423 -38.95 -30.87 35.63
CA ALA A 423 -38.26 -32.17 35.79
C ALA A 423 -38.08 -33.13 34.58
N GLN A 424 -36.81 -33.28 34.15
CA GLN A 424 -36.09 -34.57 34.05
C GLN A 424 -34.58 -34.32 33.80
N LYS A 425 -33.70 -35.10 34.43
CA LYS A 425 -32.23 -35.06 34.25
C LYS A 425 -31.78 -36.21 33.35
N PRO A 426 -30.76 -36.04 32.49
CA PRO A 426 -29.89 -37.12 32.03
C PRO A 426 -28.59 -37.23 32.86
N LEU A 427 -28.02 -38.43 32.90
CA LEU A 427 -26.79 -38.76 33.64
C LEU A 427 -25.52 -38.33 32.89
N PHE A 428 -24.48 -37.98 33.65
CA PHE A 428 -23.08 -38.05 33.22
C PHE A 428 -22.46 -39.39 33.67
N PRO A 429 -21.68 -40.09 32.83
CA PRO A 429 -20.89 -41.24 33.28
C PRO A 429 -19.68 -40.79 34.12
N LYS A 430 -19.37 -41.54 35.18
CA LYS A 430 -18.24 -41.29 36.08
C LYS A 430 -16.94 -41.86 35.52
N ILE A 431 -15.86 -41.09 35.61
CA ILE A 431 -14.48 -41.57 35.45
C ILE A 431 -13.99 -42.11 36.81
N GLN A 432 -13.33 -43.26 36.82
CA GLN A 432 -12.60 -43.76 38.00
C GLN A 432 -11.09 -43.46 37.87
N PRO A 433 -10.37 -43.24 39.00
CA PRO A 433 -8.98 -42.82 38.98
C PRO A 433 -8.01 -44.00 38.88
N VAL A 434 -6.85 -43.78 38.25
CA VAL A 434 -5.69 -44.68 38.33
C VAL A 434 -4.46 -43.90 38.78
N THR A 435 -3.70 -44.54 39.66
CA THR A 435 -2.67 -43.98 40.54
C THR A 435 -1.38 -43.61 39.82
N LEU A 436 -0.63 -42.63 40.36
CA LEU A 436 0.77 -42.42 39.99
C LEU A 436 1.60 -43.68 40.27
N ILE A 437 2.41 -44.09 39.30
CA ILE A 437 3.57 -44.95 39.52
C ILE A 437 4.80 -44.26 38.91
N ASN A 438 5.77 -43.93 39.76
CA ASN A 438 7.09 -43.48 39.31
C ASN A 438 7.88 -44.68 38.77
N GLN A 439 8.20 -44.69 37.48
CA GLN A 439 9.27 -45.52 36.94
C GLN A 439 10.21 -44.67 36.09
N ARG A 440 11.45 -44.53 36.59
CA ARG A 440 12.59 -44.06 35.78
C ARG A 440 12.95 -45.20 34.84
N LEU A 441 12.85 -44.96 33.53
CA LEU A 441 13.52 -45.78 32.52
C LEU A 441 14.31 -44.84 31.61
N ASN A 442 15.63 -44.98 31.66
CA ASN A 442 16.51 -44.44 30.64
C ASN A 442 16.34 -45.30 29.38
N THR A 443 15.89 -44.70 28.28
CA THR A 443 16.00 -45.29 26.94
C THR A 443 16.45 -44.19 25.98
N GLU A 444 17.38 -44.53 25.12
CA GLU A 444 18.27 -43.61 24.42
C GLU A 444 17.57 -42.79 23.32
N ASP A 445 18.05 -41.56 23.08
CA ASP A 445 17.58 -40.70 21.99
C ASP A 445 17.81 -41.36 20.61
N PRO A 446 16.77 -41.53 19.77
CA PRO A 446 16.95 -41.99 18.40
C PRO A 446 17.54 -40.87 17.53
N VAL A 447 18.87 -40.85 17.47
CA VAL A 447 19.72 -40.33 16.38
C VAL A 447 19.21 -39.05 15.70
N GLN A 448 19.65 -37.89 16.21
CA GLN A 448 19.67 -36.66 15.42
C GLN A 448 20.57 -36.86 14.19
N HIS A 449 19.95 -37.15 13.04
CA HIS A 449 20.59 -36.95 11.74
C HIS A 449 20.84 -35.45 11.53
N ARG A 450 22.01 -35.00 12.00
CA ARG A 450 22.54 -33.65 11.76
C ARG A 450 22.87 -33.48 10.28
N TYR A 451 21.87 -33.12 9.49
CA TYR A 451 22.08 -32.46 8.21
C TYR A 451 22.70 -31.08 8.49
N TYR A 452 24.02 -31.02 8.55
CA TYR A 452 24.79 -29.77 8.48
C TYR A 452 24.75 -29.22 7.05
N GLY A 453 23.55 -28.78 6.67
CA GLY A 453 23.25 -28.16 5.38
C GLY A 453 21.97 -27.35 5.52
N ASP A 454 22.09 -26.03 5.33
CA ASP A 454 20.97 -25.11 5.08
C ASP A 454 20.06 -24.64 6.26
N GLU A 455 20.62 -24.44 7.46
CA GLU A 455 19.97 -23.57 8.45
C GLU A 455 19.80 -22.11 7.96
N THR A 456 20.65 -21.65 7.04
CA THR A 456 20.72 -20.25 6.61
C THR A 456 19.63 -19.85 5.63
N ARG A 457 19.14 -20.71 4.71
CA ARG A 457 17.92 -20.41 3.95
C ARG A 457 16.66 -20.57 4.79
N ARG A 458 16.59 -21.57 5.69
CA ARG A 458 15.45 -21.72 6.61
C ARG A 458 15.19 -20.45 7.44
N LYS A 459 16.25 -19.76 7.90
CA LYS A 459 16.18 -18.46 8.61
C LYS A 459 15.75 -17.26 7.73
N ARG A 460 15.54 -17.41 6.42
CA ARG A 460 15.12 -16.33 5.49
C ARG A 460 13.69 -16.46 4.96
N ARG A 461 13.06 -17.63 5.08
CA ARG A 461 11.67 -17.85 4.63
C ARG A 461 10.68 -17.31 5.66
N TRP A 462 9.53 -16.87 5.18
CA TRP A 462 8.36 -16.67 6.03
C TRP A 462 7.82 -18.02 6.48
N GLY A 463 7.12 -18.07 7.62
CA GLY A 463 6.63 -19.34 8.18
C GLY A 463 5.66 -20.10 7.26
N ASN A 464 4.84 -19.38 6.48
CA ASN A 464 3.98 -19.94 5.44
C ASN A 464 4.73 -20.48 4.21
N GLY A 465 6.06 -20.50 4.23
CA GLY A 465 6.91 -21.00 3.15
C GLY A 465 7.21 -19.98 2.04
N ARG A 466 6.65 -18.75 2.09
CA ARG A 466 7.01 -17.71 1.11
C ARG A 466 8.50 -17.38 1.20
N ASP A 467 9.19 -17.47 0.05
CA ASP A 467 10.61 -17.18 -0.11
C ASP A 467 10.77 -15.98 -1.05
N TRP A 468 11.12 -14.81 -0.49
CA TRP A 468 11.23 -13.56 -1.26
C TRP A 468 12.49 -13.48 -2.13
N ASN A 469 13.41 -14.46 -2.05
CA ASN A 469 14.44 -14.64 -3.08
C ASN A 469 13.84 -15.14 -4.41
N MET A 470 12.69 -15.82 -4.36
CA MET A 470 11.92 -16.29 -5.52
C MET A 470 10.56 -15.57 -5.61
N ALA A 471 10.57 -14.24 -5.41
CA ALA A 471 9.38 -13.41 -5.51
C ALA A 471 8.71 -13.55 -6.91
N PRO A 472 7.38 -13.70 -7.03
CA PRO A 472 6.69 -13.71 -8.32
C PRO A 472 6.81 -12.36 -9.04
N SER A 473 6.57 -12.31 -10.36
CA SER A 473 6.56 -11.02 -11.09
C SER A 473 5.29 -10.20 -10.84
N SER A 474 4.21 -10.86 -10.46
CA SER A 474 2.93 -10.25 -10.09
C SER A 474 2.06 -11.23 -9.32
N GLU A 475 1.23 -10.73 -8.41
CA GLU A 475 0.11 -11.50 -7.84
C GLU A 475 -1.15 -10.62 -7.82
N GLY A 476 -2.27 -11.12 -8.32
CA GLY A 476 -3.47 -10.33 -8.56
C GLY A 476 -3.18 -9.04 -9.37
N GLY A 477 -3.40 -7.88 -8.75
CA GLY A 477 -3.04 -6.56 -9.26
C GLY A 477 -1.72 -5.97 -8.76
N TRP A 478 -0.97 -6.68 -7.91
CA TRP A 478 0.37 -6.27 -7.47
C TRP A 478 1.41 -6.65 -8.51
N ILE A 479 2.21 -5.67 -8.95
CA ILE A 479 3.26 -5.85 -9.95
C ILE A 479 4.61 -5.60 -9.27
N ARG A 480 5.57 -6.52 -9.46
CA ARG A 480 6.92 -6.38 -8.90
C ARG A 480 7.66 -5.26 -9.64
N LEU A 481 8.13 -4.26 -8.88
CA LEU A 481 9.04 -3.23 -9.36
C LEU A 481 10.50 -3.60 -9.09
N TRP A 482 10.78 -4.36 -8.04
CA TRP A 482 12.14 -4.74 -7.65
C TRP A 482 12.18 -6.11 -6.95
N PRO A 483 13.19 -6.96 -7.21
CA PRO A 483 14.23 -6.80 -8.24
C PRO A 483 13.62 -6.78 -9.65
N MET A 484 14.18 -5.96 -10.52
CA MET A 484 13.80 -5.94 -11.93
C MET A 484 14.20 -7.29 -12.56
N LYS A 485 13.42 -7.81 -13.52
CA LYS A 485 13.83 -9.04 -14.21
C LYS A 485 15.09 -8.73 -15.03
N SER A 486 16.17 -9.50 -14.82
CA SER A 486 17.22 -9.61 -15.83
C SER A 486 16.65 -10.32 -17.06
N ASN A 487 17.08 -9.93 -18.26
CA ASN A 487 16.80 -10.63 -19.51
C ASN A 487 17.82 -11.76 -19.74
N GLU A 488 18.24 -12.42 -18.67
CA GLU A 488 19.24 -13.50 -18.71
C GLU A 488 18.48 -14.85 -18.74
N SER A 489 18.93 -15.72 -19.65
CA SER A 489 18.40 -17.07 -19.85
C SER A 489 18.54 -17.94 -18.60
N GLU A 490 17.71 -18.97 -18.50
CA GLU A 490 17.56 -19.79 -17.28
C GLU A 490 18.84 -20.56 -16.87
N ASP A 491 19.84 -20.62 -17.73
CA ASP A 491 21.12 -21.32 -17.49
C ASP A 491 22.07 -20.61 -16.51
N ASP A 492 21.99 -19.28 -16.35
CA ASP A 492 22.94 -18.51 -15.51
C ASP A 492 22.48 -18.30 -14.05
N VAL A 493 21.38 -18.97 -13.64
CA VAL A 493 20.80 -18.89 -12.28
C VAL A 493 21.79 -19.30 -11.18
N ASN A 494 22.83 -20.08 -11.50
CA ASN A 494 23.89 -20.47 -10.56
C ASN A 494 24.97 -19.38 -10.33
N ASN A 495 25.14 -18.41 -11.22
CA ASN A 495 26.23 -17.43 -11.13
C ASN A 495 25.82 -16.09 -10.50
N ASN A 496 24.53 -15.77 -10.39
CA ASN A 496 24.04 -14.52 -9.78
C ASN A 496 24.10 -14.52 -8.23
N THR A 497 25.27 -14.83 -7.66
CA THR A 497 25.59 -14.79 -6.22
C THR A 497 25.70 -13.38 -5.62
N PHE A 498 25.41 -12.32 -6.39
CA PHE A 498 25.39 -10.93 -5.91
C PHE A 498 24.38 -10.67 -4.77
N TYR A 499 23.37 -11.53 -4.61
CA TYR A 499 22.36 -11.44 -3.54
C TYR A 499 22.71 -12.24 -2.26
N CYS A 500 23.84 -12.95 -2.20
CA CYS A 500 24.14 -13.85 -1.09
C CYS A 500 24.70 -13.15 0.16
N ASN A 501 25.49 -12.08 0.01
CA ASN A 501 26.31 -11.48 1.08
C ASN A 501 25.60 -10.41 1.94
N GLY A 502 24.40 -10.72 2.46
CA GLY A 502 23.84 -10.25 3.76
C GLY A 502 23.66 -8.73 4.03
N ASN A 503 24.18 -7.85 3.19
CA ASN A 503 24.22 -6.40 3.37
C ASN A 503 23.51 -5.74 2.19
N LEU A 504 22.54 -4.85 2.45
CA LEU A 504 22.00 -3.98 1.41
C LEU A 504 23.07 -2.97 1.00
N ASN A 505 23.87 -3.34 0.00
CA ASN A 505 24.83 -2.42 -0.60
C ASN A 505 24.06 -1.40 -1.46
N THR A 506 23.67 -0.30 -0.81
CA THR A 506 22.99 0.85 -1.43
C THR A 506 23.65 1.30 -2.74
N LYS A 507 24.99 1.24 -2.85
CA LYS A 507 25.72 1.63 -4.07
C LYS A 507 25.41 0.68 -5.23
N ASN A 508 25.40 -0.63 -4.99
CA ASN A 508 25.09 -1.64 -6.01
C ASN A 508 23.63 -1.51 -6.46
N MET A 509 22.70 -1.37 -5.51
CA MET A 509 21.27 -1.23 -5.83
C MET A 509 20.98 0.04 -6.65
N VAL A 510 21.62 1.17 -6.35
CA VAL A 510 21.51 2.38 -7.19
C VAL A 510 22.15 2.16 -8.57
N ALA A 511 23.29 1.48 -8.65
CA ALA A 511 23.94 1.18 -9.94
C ALA A 511 23.06 0.28 -10.83
N GLU A 512 22.44 -0.75 -10.26
CA GLU A 512 21.50 -1.66 -10.93
C GLU A 512 20.24 -0.92 -11.42
N VAL A 513 19.66 -0.02 -10.60
CA VAL A 513 18.59 0.89 -11.07
C VAL A 513 19.05 1.73 -12.27
N LEU A 514 20.28 2.24 -12.26
CA LEU A 514 20.79 3.07 -13.36
C LEU A 514 21.12 2.28 -14.63
N SER A 515 21.51 1.01 -14.53
CA SER A 515 21.73 0.16 -15.71
C SER A 515 20.43 -0.17 -16.45
N THR A 516 19.28 -0.27 -15.76
CA THR A 516 17.99 -0.57 -16.40
C THR A 516 17.28 0.68 -16.97
N ILE A 517 17.83 1.89 -16.74
CA ILE A 517 17.29 3.16 -17.26
C ILE A 517 18.00 3.60 -18.54
N ARG A 518 19.17 3.02 -18.84
CA ARG A 518 19.94 3.25 -20.07
C ARG A 518 19.48 2.32 -21.19
#